data_AF-A0A1E3VPT3-F1
#
_entry.id   AF-A0A1E3VPT3-F1
#
_cell.length_a   1.000
_cell.length_b   1.000
_cell.length_c   1.000
_cell.angle_alpha   90.00
_cell.angle_beta   90.00
_cell.angle_gamma   90.00
#
_symmetry.space_group_name_H-M   'P 1'
#
loop_
_entity.id
_entity.type
_entity.pdbx_description
1 polymer ?
#
loop_
_entity_poly.entity_id
_entity_poly.type
_entity_poly.pdbx_seq_one_letter_code
_entity_poly.pdbx_strand_id
1 'polypeptide(L)'
;MHASGRDIEVLMDQAMMVRLERPAAEIVIGNPSIADVAVQSSNTLVLTGKSFGETNLIVTDRDGKVLVNRRIVVQEPDGGFVTVYRGVSRETVHCAPNCETPLVIGDNATYFDTIAKEVRVKQGIGQSSAEGEAGGE
;
A
#
# COMPACT_ATOMS: atom_id res chain seq x y z
N MET A 1 1.01 -26.72 -16.14
CA MET A 1 1.41 -25.33 -15.88
C MET A 1 0.17 -24.46 -16.05
N HIS A 2 -0.45 -24.02 -14.96
CA HIS A 2 -1.68 -23.23 -15.03
C HIS A 2 -1.34 -21.81 -15.53
N ALA A 3 -1.99 -21.41 -16.62
CA ALA A 3 -1.80 -20.14 -17.29
C ALA A 3 -2.04 -18.98 -16.30
N SER A 4 -1.02 -18.14 -16.15
CA SER A 4 -1.06 -16.94 -15.32
C SER A 4 -2.10 -15.99 -15.89
N GLY A 5 -3.19 -15.77 -15.14
CA GLY A 5 -3.93 -14.53 -15.27
C GLY A 5 -2.94 -13.37 -15.13
N ARG A 6 -3.13 -12.31 -15.93
CA ARG A 6 -2.26 -11.12 -15.92
C ARG A 6 -1.96 -10.67 -14.48
N ASP A 7 -0.71 -10.30 -14.24
CA ASP A 7 -0.26 -9.76 -12.96
C ASP A 7 -1.13 -8.57 -12.52
N ILE A 8 -1.20 -8.37 -11.22
CA ILE A 8 -1.88 -7.22 -10.62
C ILE A 8 -0.82 -6.15 -10.36
N GLU A 9 -0.89 -5.05 -11.09
CA GLU A 9 0.03 -3.92 -10.94
C GLU A 9 -0.63 -2.83 -10.10
N VAL A 10 -0.10 -2.58 -8.90
CA VAL A 10 -0.60 -1.54 -7.98
C VAL A 10 0.52 -0.55 -7.71
N LEU A 11 0.16 0.73 -7.56
CA LEU A 11 1.12 1.76 -7.21
C LEU A 11 1.29 1.79 -5.69
N MET A 12 2.51 2.05 -5.21
CA MET A 12 2.78 2.22 -3.79
C MET A 12 1.89 3.33 -3.21
N ASP A 13 1.39 3.12 -1.99
CA ASP A 13 0.46 4.01 -1.29
C ASP A 13 -0.89 4.23 -2.00
N GLN A 14 -1.19 3.44 -3.05
CA GLN A 14 -2.48 3.43 -3.72
C GLN A 14 -3.24 2.13 -3.47
N ALA A 15 -4.57 2.23 -3.56
CA ALA A 15 -5.48 1.11 -3.42
C ALA A 15 -6.26 0.88 -4.72
N MET A 16 -6.53 -0.38 -5.04
CA MET A 16 -7.40 -0.77 -6.15
C MET A 16 -8.44 -1.79 -5.71
N MET A 17 -9.58 -1.79 -6.41
CA MET A 17 -10.61 -2.80 -6.20
C MET A 17 -10.35 -4.04 -7.05
N VAL A 18 -10.31 -5.20 -6.42
CA VAL A 18 -10.27 -6.52 -7.05
C VAL A 18 -11.65 -7.17 -6.91
N ARG A 19 -12.30 -7.42 -8.05
CA ARG A 19 -13.60 -8.11 -8.10
C ARG A 19 -13.40 -9.60 -8.32
N LEU A 20 -14.12 -10.40 -7.54
CA LEU A 20 -14.10 -11.85 -7.57
C LEU A 20 -15.36 -12.40 -8.26
N GLU A 21 -15.21 -13.49 -8.98
CA GLU A 21 -16.33 -14.16 -9.65
C GLU A 21 -17.29 -14.84 -8.65
N ARG A 22 -16.80 -15.18 -7.45
CA ARG A 22 -17.53 -15.87 -6.39
C ARG A 22 -17.10 -15.37 -5.00
N PRO A 23 -17.92 -15.62 -3.95
CA PRO A 23 -17.56 -15.27 -2.58
C PRO A 23 -16.21 -15.86 -2.16
N ALA A 24 -15.32 -15.02 -1.61
CA ALA A 24 -14.11 -15.49 -0.95
C ALA A 24 -14.44 -16.16 0.40
N ALA A 25 -13.71 -17.23 0.71
CA ALA A 25 -13.69 -17.85 2.02
C ALA A 25 -12.35 -17.65 2.72
N GLU A 26 -11.25 -17.73 1.97
CA GLU A 26 -9.91 -17.49 2.47
C GLU A 26 -9.13 -16.58 1.52
N ILE A 27 -8.32 -15.70 2.10
CA ILE A 27 -7.48 -14.73 1.39
C ILE A 27 -6.09 -14.78 2.00
N VAL A 28 -5.08 -14.98 1.16
CA VAL A 28 -3.69 -15.06 1.56
C VAL A 28 -2.86 -14.11 0.71
N ILE A 29 -2.07 -13.29 1.37
CA ILE A 29 -1.00 -12.48 0.76
C ILE A 29 0.34 -13.10 1.16
N GLY A 30 1.20 -13.35 0.17
CA GLY A 30 2.51 -13.95 0.41
C GLY A 30 3.39 -13.12 1.36
N ASN A 31 3.47 -11.81 1.12
CA ASN A 31 4.21 -10.86 1.97
C ASN A 31 3.38 -9.60 2.27
N PRO A 32 2.78 -9.49 3.48
CA PRO A 32 2.00 -8.33 3.90
C PRO A 32 2.77 -7.01 4.03
N SER A 33 4.11 -7.03 3.99
CA SER A 33 4.92 -5.80 3.97
C SER A 33 4.92 -5.14 2.59
N ILE A 34 4.68 -5.90 1.52
CA ILE A 34 4.69 -5.42 0.13
C ILE A 34 3.30 -4.93 -0.27
N ALA A 35 2.26 -5.72 0.00
CA ALA A 35 0.88 -5.36 -0.30
C ALA A 35 -0.07 -5.88 0.79
N ASP A 36 -1.27 -5.34 0.85
CA ASP A 36 -2.29 -5.73 1.83
C ASP A 36 -3.67 -5.77 1.20
N VAL A 37 -4.58 -6.55 1.78
CA VAL A 37 -5.94 -6.72 1.28
C VAL A 37 -6.95 -6.56 2.39
N ALA A 38 -7.92 -5.68 2.17
CA ALA A 38 -9.12 -5.56 2.99
C ALA A 38 -10.34 -6.11 2.24
N VAL A 39 -11.25 -6.76 2.97
CA VAL A 39 -12.51 -7.27 2.41
C VAL A 39 -13.56 -6.18 2.48
N GLN A 40 -14.04 -5.72 1.31
CA GLN A 40 -15.14 -4.76 1.24
C GLN A 40 -16.50 -5.47 1.22
N SER A 41 -16.58 -6.60 0.52
CA SER A 41 -17.75 -7.48 0.49
C SER A 41 -17.31 -8.91 0.18
N SER A 42 -18.24 -9.87 0.18
CA SER A 42 -17.92 -11.28 -0.10
C SER A 42 -17.19 -11.48 -1.43
N ASN A 43 -17.40 -10.59 -2.41
CA ASN A 43 -16.85 -10.72 -3.76
C ASN A 43 -15.97 -9.51 -4.17
N THR A 44 -15.69 -8.58 -3.25
CA THR A 44 -14.91 -7.38 -3.54
C THR A 44 -13.82 -7.20 -2.49
N LEU A 45 -12.59 -7.10 -2.98
CA LEU A 45 -11.40 -6.86 -2.18
C LEU A 45 -10.82 -5.49 -2.52
N VAL A 46 -10.24 -4.82 -1.53
CA VAL A 46 -9.42 -3.63 -1.71
C VAL A 46 -7.98 -4.04 -1.49
N LEU A 47 -7.18 -3.99 -2.56
CA LEU A 47 -5.75 -4.28 -2.54
C LEU A 47 -4.98 -2.96 -2.44
N THR A 48 -4.07 -2.85 -1.48
CA THR A 48 -3.23 -1.67 -1.26
C THR A 48 -1.75 -2.01 -1.43
N GLY A 49 -1.02 -1.25 -2.24
CA GLY A 49 0.43 -1.33 -2.31
C GLY A 49 1.09 -0.64 -1.11
N LYS A 50 1.98 -1.32 -0.39
CA LYS A 50 2.66 -0.80 0.81
C LYS A 50 4.13 -0.48 0.58
N SER A 51 4.85 -1.34 -0.13
CA SER A 51 6.26 -1.13 -0.44
C SER A 51 6.62 -1.79 -1.76
N PHE A 52 7.72 -1.30 -2.37
CA PHE A 52 8.21 -1.83 -3.63
C PHE A 52 8.54 -3.31 -3.57
N GLY A 53 8.19 -4.02 -4.64
CA GLY A 53 8.54 -5.42 -4.80
C GLY A 53 7.40 -6.23 -5.39
N GLU A 54 7.59 -7.55 -5.36
CA GLU A 54 6.63 -8.51 -5.87
C GLU A 54 6.15 -9.43 -4.76
N THR A 55 4.85 -9.70 -4.74
CA THR A 55 4.23 -10.72 -3.90
C THR A 55 3.14 -11.44 -4.68
N ASN A 56 2.27 -12.19 -4.02
CA ASN A 56 1.16 -12.87 -4.65
C ASN A 56 -0.09 -12.83 -3.78
N LEU A 57 -1.24 -12.84 -4.44
CA LEU A 57 -2.56 -12.95 -3.85
C LEU A 57 -3.16 -14.30 -4.21
N ILE A 58 -3.53 -15.06 -3.20
CA ILE A 58 -4.29 -16.29 -3.31
C ILE A 58 -5.65 -16.08 -2.65
N VAL A 59 -6.72 -16.39 -3.37
CA VAL A 59 -8.09 -16.33 -2.86
C VAL A 59 -8.77 -17.66 -3.18
N THR A 60 -9.43 -18.26 -2.21
CA THR A 60 -10.20 -19.50 -2.37
C THR A 60 -11.66 -19.32 -1.94
N ASP A 61 -12.54 -20.16 -2.47
CA ASP A 61 -13.92 -20.28 -2.00
C ASP A 61 -14.06 -21.34 -0.88
N ARG A 62 -15.29 -21.55 -0.41
CA ARG A 62 -15.60 -22.51 0.67
C ARG A 62 -15.35 -23.96 0.29
N ASP A 63 -15.28 -24.27 -1.00
CA ASP A 63 -15.01 -25.62 -1.52
C ASP A 63 -13.50 -25.85 -1.69
N GLY A 64 -12.66 -24.87 -1.31
CA GLY A 64 -11.20 -24.92 -1.47
C GLY A 64 -10.75 -24.65 -2.91
N LYS A 65 -11.64 -24.22 -3.81
CA LYS A 65 -11.28 -23.91 -5.19
C LYS A 65 -10.67 -22.51 -5.26
N VAL A 66 -9.51 -22.42 -5.91
CA VAL A 66 -8.79 -21.16 -6.13
C VAL A 66 -9.60 -20.26 -7.07
N LEU A 67 -9.96 -19.08 -6.58
CA LEU A 67 -10.59 -17.99 -7.32
C LEU A 67 -9.53 -17.08 -7.96
N VAL A 68 -8.47 -16.77 -7.21
CA VAL A 68 -7.36 -15.93 -7.65
C VAL A 68 -6.06 -16.58 -7.19
N ASN A 69 -5.09 -16.67 -8.09
CA ASN A 69 -3.68 -16.91 -7.77
C ASN A 69 -2.87 -16.10 -8.77
N ARG A 70 -2.44 -14.90 -8.36
CA ARG A 70 -1.76 -13.94 -9.22
C ARG A 70 -0.62 -13.27 -8.50
N ARG A 71 0.42 -12.93 -9.24
CA ARG A 71 1.49 -12.06 -8.77
C ARG A 71 0.97 -10.63 -8.65
N ILE A 72 1.39 -9.96 -7.59
CA ILE A 72 1.21 -8.53 -7.36
C ILE A 72 2.56 -7.87 -7.54
N VAL A 73 2.61 -6.82 -8.35
CA VAL A 73 3.80 -5.99 -8.56
C VAL A 73 3.46 -4.60 -8.03
N VAL A 74 4.20 -4.16 -7.01
CA VAL A 74 4.05 -2.83 -6.43
C VAL A 74 5.07 -1.89 -7.03
N GLN A 75 4.60 -0.89 -7.75
CA GLN A 75 5.42 0.03 -8.53
C GLN A 75 5.49 1.43 -7.88
N GLU A 76 6.42 2.24 -8.38
CA GLU A 76 6.50 3.67 -8.05
C GLU A 76 5.21 4.40 -8.45
N PRO A 77 4.71 5.33 -7.62
CA PRO A 77 3.58 6.15 -7.99
C PRO A 77 3.81 6.89 -9.31
N ASP A 78 2.74 7.06 -10.09
CA ASP A 78 2.79 7.61 -11.43
C ASP A 78 2.93 9.14 -11.41
N GLY A 79 4.13 9.61 -11.75
CA GLY A 79 4.41 11.03 -11.98
C GLY A 79 4.61 11.84 -10.70
N GLY A 80 5.18 13.02 -10.86
CA GLY A 80 5.49 13.94 -9.76
C GLY A 80 6.68 13.53 -8.89
N PHE A 81 6.93 12.23 -8.69
CA PHE A 81 8.09 11.76 -7.92
C PHE A 81 9.40 11.97 -8.69
N VAL A 82 10.36 12.65 -8.05
CA VAL A 82 11.71 12.88 -8.56
C VAL A 82 12.70 12.42 -7.51
N THR A 83 13.54 11.45 -7.87
CA THR A 83 14.62 10.98 -7.00
C THR A 83 15.93 11.67 -7.36
N VAL A 84 16.54 12.32 -6.38
CA VAL A 84 17.83 13.01 -6.47
C VAL A 84 18.90 12.16 -5.80
N TYR A 85 19.97 11.88 -6.54
CA TYR A 85 21.15 11.18 -6.02
C TYR A 85 22.31 12.16 -5.81
N ARG A 86 22.85 12.22 -4.58
CA ARG A 86 24.04 12.98 -4.20
C ARG A 86 25.09 12.04 -3.63
N GLY A 87 25.92 11.47 -4.50
CA GLY A 87 26.81 10.37 -4.13
C GLY A 87 26.00 9.14 -3.74
N VAL A 88 26.15 8.67 -2.50
CA VAL A 88 25.36 7.55 -1.94
C VAL A 88 24.04 8.01 -1.30
N SER A 89 23.81 9.32 -1.18
CA SER A 89 22.57 9.85 -0.62
C SER A 89 21.47 9.86 -1.67
N ARG A 90 20.34 9.22 -1.35
CA ARG A 90 19.11 9.23 -2.17
C ARG A 90 18.05 10.06 -1.44
N GLU A 91 17.43 11.01 -2.12
CA GLU A 91 16.33 11.81 -1.59
C GLU A 91 15.24 11.89 -2.65
N THR A 92 13.99 11.67 -2.26
CA THR A 92 12.86 11.72 -3.18
C THR A 92 11.94 12.88 -2.82
N VAL A 93 11.49 13.61 -3.84
CA VAL A 93 10.53 14.72 -3.74
C VAL A 93 9.34 14.46 -4.64
N HIS A 94 8.17 15.02 -4.32
CA HIS A 94 6.98 14.96 -5.15
C HIS A 94 6.62 16.37 -5.66
N CYS A 95 6.70 16.58 -6.97
CA CYS A 95 6.59 17.88 -7.63
C CYS A 95 5.29 18.00 -8.43
N ALA A 96 4.37 18.85 -7.98
CA ALA A 96 3.16 19.20 -8.71
C ALA A 96 2.49 20.50 -8.21
N PRO A 97 2.78 21.71 -8.76
CA PRO A 97 3.93 22.13 -9.57
C PRO A 97 5.18 22.48 -8.73
N ASN A 98 5.02 22.66 -7.41
CA ASN A 98 6.10 22.81 -6.45
C ASN A 98 6.48 21.43 -5.88
N CYS A 99 7.72 21.30 -5.42
CA CYS A 99 8.21 20.05 -4.85
C CYS A 99 8.04 20.02 -3.34
N GLU A 100 7.35 19.00 -2.86
CA GLU A 100 7.17 18.69 -1.44
C GLU A 100 7.99 17.44 -1.07
N THR A 101 8.23 17.22 0.22
CA THR A 101 9.05 16.12 0.74
C THR A 101 8.17 14.95 1.25
N PRO A 102 7.86 13.95 0.41
CA PRO A 102 7.14 12.76 0.85
C PRO A 102 8.03 11.85 1.72
N LEU A 103 7.40 11.05 2.57
CA LEU A 103 8.08 9.98 3.28
C LEU A 103 8.26 8.77 2.35
N VAL A 104 9.47 8.57 1.80
CA VAL A 104 9.72 7.53 0.78
C VAL A 104 10.72 6.49 1.29
N ILE A 105 10.34 5.22 1.14
CA ILE A 105 11.20 4.09 1.52
C ILE A 105 12.46 4.06 0.64
N GLY A 106 13.61 3.85 1.27
CA GLY A 106 14.93 3.76 0.61
C GLY A 106 15.68 5.08 0.48
N ASP A 107 15.08 6.20 0.88
CA ASP A 107 15.81 7.48 0.97
C ASP A 107 16.85 7.46 2.10
N ASN A 108 17.76 8.43 2.08
CA ASN A 108 18.77 8.64 3.09
C ASN A 108 18.15 8.63 4.49
N ALA A 109 18.75 7.88 5.42
CA ALA A 109 18.21 7.67 6.76
C ALA A 109 17.92 8.98 7.51
N THR A 110 18.82 9.96 7.44
CA THR A 110 18.64 11.26 8.13
C THR A 110 17.50 12.07 7.52
N TYR A 111 17.36 12.05 6.19
CA TYR A 111 16.25 12.72 5.49
C TYR A 111 14.92 12.06 5.83
N PHE A 112 14.85 10.73 5.77
CA PHE A 112 13.68 9.93 6.13
C PHE A 112 13.23 10.16 7.58
N ASP A 113 14.16 10.08 8.54
CA ASP A 113 13.86 10.23 9.96
C ASP A 113 13.32 11.62 10.31
N THR A 114 13.83 12.66 9.63
CA THR A 114 13.38 14.04 9.79
C THR A 114 11.91 14.17 9.37
N ILE A 115 11.56 13.71 8.16
CA ILE A 115 10.18 13.75 7.66
C ILE A 115 9.27 12.88 8.53
N ALA A 116 9.72 11.68 8.92
CA ALA A 116 8.95 10.79 9.77
C ALA A 116 8.63 11.42 11.13
N LYS A 117 9.56 12.20 11.70
CA LYS A 117 9.32 12.95 12.93
C LYS A 117 8.26 14.03 12.74
N GLU A 118 8.33 14.80 11.66
CA GLU A 118 7.33 15.84 11.35
C GLU A 118 5.93 15.25 11.17
N VAL A 119 5.82 14.12 10.43
CA VAL A 119 4.55 13.39 10.25
C VAL A 119 3.98 12.93 11.59
N ARG A 120 4.81 12.34 12.48
CA ARG A 120 4.36 11.91 13.81
C ARG A 120 3.87 13.07 14.68
N VAL A 121 4.58 14.21 14.66
CA VAL A 121 4.15 15.42 15.37
C VAL A 121 2.79 15.89 14.85
N LYS A 122 2.62 15.95 13.52
CA LYS A 122 1.34 16.33 12.90
C LYS A 122 0.20 15.37 13.26
N GLN A 123 0.46 14.06 13.24
CA GLN A 123 -0.52 13.06 13.64
C GLN A 123 -0.90 13.18 15.12
N GLY A 124 0.06 13.43 16.01
CA GLY A 124 -0.21 13.64 17.44
C GLY A 124 -1.10 14.86 17.72
N ILE A 125 -0.91 15.94 16.96
CA ILE A 125 -1.80 17.13 17.01
C ILE A 125 -3.22 16.76 16.53
N GLY A 126 -3.34 15.99 15.44
CA GLY A 126 -4.63 15.61 14.87
C GLY A 126 -5.40 14.55 15.66
N GLN A 127 -4.72 13.64 16.34
CA GLN A 127 -5.35 12.55 17.11
C GLN A 127 -5.86 12.99 18.49
N SER A 128 -5.37 14.10 19.02
CA SER A 128 -5.82 14.65 20.31
C SER A 128 -7.28 15.14 20.30
N SER A 129 -7.94 15.19 19.14
CA SER A 129 -9.34 15.61 18.98
C SER A 129 -10.35 14.47 18.84
N ALA A 130 -9.93 13.20 18.80
CA ALA A 130 -10.83 12.07 18.50
C ALA A 130 -11.25 11.21 19.71
N GLU A 131 -10.75 11.49 20.92
CA GLU A 131 -11.02 10.67 22.13
C GLU A 131 -11.97 11.34 23.15
N GLY A 132 -12.69 12.40 22.77
CA GLY A 132 -13.55 13.14 23.70
C GLY A 132 -14.98 13.33 23.21
N GLU A 133 -15.83 12.29 23.25
CA GLU A 133 -17.29 12.39 23.49
C GLU A 133 -17.96 11.01 23.46
N ALA A 134 -17.90 10.29 24.60
CA ALA A 134 -18.83 9.20 24.91
C ALA A 134 -18.90 9.04 26.44
N GLY A 135 -19.62 9.95 27.10
CA GLY A 135 -19.84 9.90 28.55
C GLY A 135 -20.95 10.85 29.01
N GLY A 136 -22.19 10.35 29.03
CA GLY A 136 -23.42 10.98 29.52
C GLY A 136 -24.59 10.45 28.68
N GLU A 137 -25.58 9.73 29.18
CA GLU A 137 -26.19 9.59 30.52
C GLU A 137 -26.45 8.12 30.89
#